data_AF-A0A1S9RK06-F1
#
_entry.id   AF-A0A1S9RK06-F1
#
_cell.length_a   1.000
_cell.length_b   1.000
_cell.length_c   1.000
_cell.angle_alpha   90.00
_cell.angle_beta   90.00
_cell.angle_gamma   90.00
#
_symmetry.space_group_name_H-M   'P 1'
#
loop_
_entity.id
_entity.type
_entity.pdbx_description
1 polymer ?
#
loop_
_entity_poly.entity_id
_entity_poly.type
_entity_poly.pdbx_seq_one_letter_code
_entity_poly.pdbx_strand_id
1 'polypeptide(L)'
;MWRSPSDQVIYLLRGDRCLRPLSAELVPVLLTKLHGFLQFAFPRLHQETTFPSTLPTLLHHTIQSILFLPPISTSTIPLFEFSIAMTTPSTTTQPDMAASPARTSTLLANLAAVTKSIATASTHSPTPTKPVRLVAVSKLKPASDVLALHKSPAAHFHFGENYLQELLEKSRLLPPTIKWHFIGGLQSNKCVTLARDVRGLWAVESVDTEKKATLLDKGRGERKPDAEELEAEAQAAETDKDADSRLRIYVQVNTSGEENKAGVEPAAAPALARHIREKCPRLKLQGVMTIGAIARSKATTTENENEDFVCLRETRDRIVSELGLTGADAELELSMGMSQDFEGAIALGSDQVRVGTTIFGDRPPKSEARVI
;
A
#
# COMPACT_ATOMS: atom_id res chain seq x y z
N MET A 1 64.29 33.95 -1.97
CA MET A 1 64.56 32.59 -1.47
C MET A 1 63.30 31.75 -1.73
N TRP A 2 63.38 30.85 -2.72
CA TRP A 2 62.53 29.66 -2.96
C TRP A 2 61.00 29.72 -2.74
N ARG A 3 60.20 29.55 -3.82
CA ARG A 3 59.50 28.27 -4.17
C ARG A 3 58.55 28.43 -5.37
N SER A 4 58.40 27.31 -6.07
CA SER A 4 57.55 27.00 -7.24
C SER A 4 56.04 27.26 -6.98
N PRO A 5 55.25 27.68 -7.99
CA PRO A 5 53.79 27.70 -7.88
C PRO A 5 53.18 26.45 -8.54
N SER A 6 52.67 25.56 -7.71
CA SER A 6 51.71 24.52 -8.05
C SER A 6 50.45 24.77 -7.25
N ASP A 7 49.41 25.33 -7.87
CA ASP A 7 48.06 25.39 -7.31
C ASP A 7 47.04 25.31 -8.47
N GLN A 8 46.41 24.15 -8.62
CA GLN A 8 45.22 23.96 -9.48
C GLN A 8 43.98 23.94 -8.58
N VAL A 9 43.01 24.83 -8.86
CA VAL A 9 41.74 24.92 -8.12
C VAL A 9 40.64 24.21 -8.93
N ILE A 10 39.90 23.29 -8.30
CA ILE A 10 38.77 22.57 -8.90
C ILE A 10 37.46 23.25 -8.47
N TYR A 11 36.56 23.54 -9.42
CA TYR A 11 35.21 24.06 -9.17
C TYR A 11 34.16 22.96 -9.41
N LEU A 12 33.15 22.89 -8.52
CA LEU A 12 31.97 22.03 -8.66
C LEU A 12 30.77 22.90 -9.02
N LEU A 13 30.18 22.70 -10.19
CA LEU A 13 28.97 23.41 -10.63
C LEU A 13 27.72 22.62 -10.27
N ARG A 14 26.74 23.30 -9.66
CA ARG A 14 25.38 22.80 -9.46
C ARG A 14 24.39 23.93 -9.80
N GLY A 15 24.01 24.04 -11.08
CA GLY A 15 23.20 25.15 -11.59
C GLY A 15 23.90 26.52 -11.50
N ASP A 16 23.19 27.58 -11.91
CA ASP A 16 23.72 28.93 -12.21
C ASP A 16 24.21 29.76 -11.01
N ARG A 17 24.75 29.16 -9.94
CA ARG A 17 25.39 29.89 -8.83
C ARG A 17 26.70 29.25 -8.39
N CYS A 18 27.76 30.07 -8.42
CA CYS A 18 29.12 29.71 -8.02
C CYS A 18 29.25 29.74 -6.48
N LEU A 19 29.68 28.63 -5.86
CA LEU A 19 30.02 28.54 -4.43
C LEU A 19 31.53 28.31 -4.24
N ARG A 20 32.04 28.77 -3.08
CA ARG A 20 33.46 28.96 -2.69
C ARG A 20 34.38 27.72 -2.91
N PRO A 21 35.71 27.94 -3.07
CA PRO A 21 36.68 26.87 -3.29
C PRO A 21 36.75 25.87 -2.12
N LEU A 22 36.79 24.57 -2.42
CA LEU A 22 37.07 23.52 -1.45
C LEU A 22 38.57 23.44 -1.17
N SER A 23 38.95 23.24 0.10
CA SER A 23 40.34 23.02 0.49
C SER A 23 40.83 21.64 0.01
N ALA A 24 42.14 21.54 -0.28
CA ALA A 24 42.81 20.34 -0.81
C ALA A 24 42.66 19.08 0.06
N GLU A 25 42.25 19.21 1.33
CA GLU A 25 42.03 18.09 2.25
C GLU A 25 40.71 17.34 2.02
N LEU A 26 39.75 17.92 1.29
CA LEU A 26 38.42 17.31 1.08
C LEU A 26 38.32 16.43 -0.17
N VAL A 27 39.26 16.57 -1.12
CA VAL A 27 39.26 15.84 -2.40
C VAL A 27 39.42 14.31 -2.21
N PRO A 28 40.33 13.81 -1.35
CA PRO A 28 40.45 12.37 -1.12
C PRO A 28 39.21 11.77 -0.45
N VAL A 29 38.56 12.53 0.44
CA VAL A 29 37.35 12.10 1.16
C VAL A 29 36.16 11.98 0.22
N LEU A 30 36.03 12.91 -0.75
CA LEU A 30 34.95 12.89 -1.73
C LEU A 30 35.10 11.73 -2.73
N LEU A 31 36.34 11.46 -3.19
CA LEU A 31 36.65 10.33 -4.06
C LEU A 31 36.38 8.99 -3.38
N THR A 32 36.73 8.87 -2.09
CA THR A 32 36.47 7.66 -1.30
C THR A 32 34.97 7.41 -1.11
N LYS A 33 34.19 8.47 -0.87
CA LYS A 33 32.72 8.38 -0.77
C LYS A 33 32.07 8.04 -2.12
N LEU A 34 32.59 8.57 -3.23
CA LEU A 34 32.09 8.24 -4.56
C LEU A 34 32.40 6.77 -4.93
N HIS A 35 33.57 6.27 -4.54
CA HIS A 35 33.97 4.88 -4.76
C HIS A 35 33.12 3.91 -3.94
N GLY A 36 32.83 4.24 -2.67
CA GLY A 36 31.91 3.48 -1.83
C GLY A 36 30.47 3.49 -2.34
N PHE A 37 30.00 4.62 -2.89
CA PHE A 37 28.68 4.74 -3.50
C PHE A 37 28.54 3.85 -4.74
N LEU A 38 29.59 3.78 -5.58
CA LEU A 38 29.61 2.92 -6.77
C LEU A 38 29.66 1.43 -6.43
N GLN A 39 30.36 1.04 -5.38
CA GLN A 39 30.36 -0.35 -4.88
C GLN A 39 29.01 -0.76 -4.27
N PHE A 40 28.30 0.18 -3.63
CA PHE A 40 26.98 -0.08 -3.05
C PHE A 40 25.87 -0.15 -4.12
N ALA A 41 25.97 0.68 -5.16
CA ALA A 41 24.97 0.74 -6.22
C ALA A 41 24.99 -0.47 -7.18
N PHE A 42 26.11 -1.19 -7.29
CA PHE A 42 26.27 -2.30 -8.25
C PHE A 42 26.94 -3.55 -7.66
N PRO A 43 26.20 -4.41 -6.91
CA PRO A 43 26.78 -5.56 -6.21
C PRO A 43 27.05 -6.79 -7.10
N ARG A 44 26.58 -6.81 -8.35
CA ARG A 44 26.64 -7.98 -9.27
C ARG A 44 27.66 -7.83 -10.40
N LEU A 45 28.89 -7.44 -10.06
CA LEU A 45 30.03 -7.51 -11.00
C LEU A 45 31.00 -8.66 -10.68
N HIS A 46 30.64 -9.55 -9.75
CA HIS A 46 31.35 -10.79 -9.49
C HIS A 46 30.45 -11.99 -9.74
N GLN A 47 30.49 -12.52 -10.97
CA GLN A 47 30.67 -13.96 -11.24
C GLN A 47 30.66 -14.23 -12.74
N GLU A 48 31.68 -14.99 -13.17
CA GLU A 48 31.81 -15.73 -14.43
C GLU A 48 31.97 -14.94 -15.74
N THR A 49 33.21 -14.64 -16.13
CA THR A 49 33.96 -15.32 -17.21
C THR A 49 35.13 -14.43 -17.67
N THR A 50 36.25 -15.10 -17.95
CA THR A 50 37.56 -14.58 -18.39
C THR A 50 37.51 -13.47 -19.44
N PHE A 51 38.12 -12.32 -19.16
CA PHE A 51 38.41 -11.26 -20.14
C PHE A 51 39.93 -11.06 -20.31
N PRO A 52 40.44 -10.88 -21.54
CA PRO A 52 41.85 -10.66 -21.81
C PRO A 52 42.29 -9.24 -21.42
N SER A 53 43.58 -9.11 -21.15
CA SER A 53 44.27 -7.96 -20.57
C SER A 53 44.29 -6.71 -21.45
N THR A 54 43.20 -5.94 -21.53
CA THR A 54 43.21 -4.56 -22.09
C THR A 54 42.04 -3.70 -21.57
N LEU A 55 41.87 -3.57 -20.25
CA LEU A 55 40.90 -2.63 -19.64
C LEU A 55 41.44 -1.54 -18.67
N PRO A 56 42.76 -1.23 -18.59
CA PRO A 56 43.20 0.02 -17.93
C PRO A 56 43.29 1.26 -18.84
N THR A 57 43.00 1.16 -20.14
CA THR A 57 43.33 2.25 -21.08
C THR A 57 42.14 3.18 -21.40
N LEU A 58 40.89 2.71 -21.24
CA LEU A 58 39.71 3.51 -21.60
C LEU A 58 39.28 4.48 -20.49
N LEU A 59 39.47 4.13 -19.22
CA LEU A 59 39.15 5.00 -18.08
C LEU A 59 40.20 6.11 -17.85
N HIS A 60 41.44 5.90 -18.33
CA HIS A 60 42.50 6.90 -18.26
C HIS A 60 42.34 7.98 -19.35
N HIS A 61 41.84 7.61 -20.53
CA HIS A 61 41.67 8.54 -21.65
C HIS A 61 40.50 9.52 -21.45
N THR A 62 39.43 9.13 -20.75
CA THR A 62 38.28 10.03 -20.48
C THR A 62 38.59 11.05 -19.37
N ILE A 63 39.53 10.74 -18.47
CA ILE A 63 39.91 11.62 -17.35
C ILE A 63 41.06 12.57 -17.73
N GLN A 64 41.92 12.20 -18.70
CA GLN A 64 43.00 13.09 -19.17
C GLN A 64 42.57 14.22 -20.12
N SER A 65 41.40 14.12 -20.77
CA SER A 65 40.91 15.19 -21.66
C SER A 65 40.35 16.42 -20.94
N ILE A 66 40.23 16.40 -19.61
CA ILE A 66 39.66 17.50 -18.81
C ILE A 66 40.73 18.43 -18.23
N LEU A 67 42.03 18.11 -18.35
CA LEU A 67 43.08 18.84 -17.61
C LEU A 67 44.16 19.56 -18.44
N PHE A 68 44.06 19.65 -19.77
CA PHE A 68 45.03 20.41 -20.57
C PHE A 68 44.38 21.19 -21.72
N LEU A 69 44.01 22.44 -21.46
CA LEU A 69 43.85 23.47 -22.49
C LEU A 69 44.55 24.77 -22.04
N PRO A 70 45.37 25.40 -22.90
CA PRO A 70 46.00 26.69 -22.61
C PRO A 70 44.99 27.85 -22.71
N PRO A 71 45.27 29.03 -22.13
CA PRO A 71 44.33 30.15 -22.19
C PRO A 71 44.30 30.71 -23.61
N ILE A 72 43.15 30.60 -24.28
CA ILE A 72 42.93 31.20 -25.61
C ILE A 72 42.32 32.60 -25.43
N SER A 73 42.93 33.54 -26.14
CA SER A 73 42.58 34.96 -26.23
C SER A 73 41.18 35.18 -26.82
N THR A 74 40.56 36.29 -26.42
CA THR A 74 39.23 36.73 -26.82
C THR A 74 39.12 36.97 -28.34
N SER A 75 38.45 36.08 -29.07
CA SER A 75 37.43 36.45 -30.08
C SER A 75 36.77 35.19 -30.67
N THR A 76 35.44 35.18 -30.62
CA THR A 76 34.53 34.45 -31.53
C THR A 76 34.72 32.92 -31.65
N ILE A 77 33.89 32.16 -30.93
CA ILE A 77 33.69 30.71 -31.17
C ILE A 77 32.20 30.50 -31.49
N PRO A 78 31.85 29.76 -32.56
CA PRO A 78 30.47 29.56 -32.99
C PRO A 78 29.72 28.61 -32.05
N LEU A 79 28.43 28.88 -31.83
CA LEU A 79 27.51 27.98 -31.13
C LEU A 79 27.28 26.72 -31.98
N PHE A 80 27.89 25.61 -31.58
CA PHE A 80 27.47 24.27 -32.00
C PHE A 80 26.46 23.74 -30.96
N GLU A 81 25.19 23.61 -31.36
CA GLU A 81 24.20 22.84 -30.59
C GLU A 81 24.60 21.36 -30.59
N PHE A 82 25.13 20.88 -29.46
CA PHE A 82 25.24 19.45 -29.19
C PHE A 82 23.89 18.94 -28.69
N SER A 83 23.09 18.36 -29.60
CA SER A 83 21.94 17.54 -29.22
C SER A 83 22.45 16.23 -28.60
N ILE A 84 22.47 16.17 -27.27
CA ILE A 84 22.69 14.91 -26.55
C ILE A 84 21.37 14.15 -26.60
N ALA A 85 21.27 13.20 -27.54
CA ALA A 85 20.24 12.19 -27.51
C ALA A 85 20.42 11.34 -26.23
N MET A 86 19.67 11.69 -25.19
CA MET A 86 19.48 10.86 -24.00
C MET A 86 18.84 9.55 -24.45
N THR A 87 19.69 8.55 -24.71
CA THR A 87 19.23 7.18 -24.95
C THR A 87 18.70 6.70 -23.61
N THR A 88 17.37 6.61 -23.51
CA THR A 88 16.68 6.07 -22.35
C THR A 88 17.23 4.67 -22.04
N PRO A 89 17.58 4.36 -20.78
CA PRO A 89 17.92 2.99 -20.44
C PRO A 89 16.69 2.12 -20.73
N SER A 90 16.90 1.12 -21.57
CA SER A 90 15.92 0.13 -21.99
C SER A 90 15.17 -0.42 -20.77
N THR A 91 13.87 -0.18 -20.76
CA THR A 91 12.89 -0.77 -19.84
C THR A 91 13.14 -2.27 -19.76
N THR A 92 13.66 -2.75 -18.62
CA THR A 92 13.53 -4.15 -18.23
C THR A 92 12.05 -4.49 -18.34
N THR A 93 11.71 -5.40 -19.25
CA THR A 93 10.35 -5.78 -19.60
C THR A 93 9.71 -6.41 -18.35
N GLN A 94 9.03 -5.57 -17.55
CA GLN A 94 7.98 -6.04 -16.66
C GLN A 94 6.98 -6.79 -17.56
N PRO A 95 6.48 -7.97 -17.17
CA PRO A 95 5.39 -8.60 -17.91
C PRO A 95 4.27 -7.56 -18.09
N ASP A 96 3.58 -7.60 -19.22
CA ASP A 96 2.54 -6.63 -19.53
C ASP A 96 1.39 -6.76 -18.52
N MET A 97 1.52 -6.07 -17.38
CA MET A 97 0.62 -6.09 -16.23
C MET A 97 -0.64 -5.26 -16.50
N ALA A 98 -0.84 -4.76 -17.72
CA ALA A 98 -2.00 -3.97 -18.09
C ALA A 98 -3.17 -4.90 -18.46
N ALA A 99 -4.33 -4.66 -17.83
CA ALA A 99 -5.56 -5.28 -18.30
C ALA A 99 -5.90 -4.76 -19.70
N SER A 100 -6.58 -5.57 -20.51
CA SER A 100 -7.00 -5.13 -21.85
C SER A 100 -7.87 -3.87 -21.77
N PRO A 101 -7.86 -3.00 -22.79
CA PRO A 101 -8.68 -1.78 -22.78
C PRO A 101 -10.17 -2.05 -22.57
N ALA A 102 -10.69 -3.13 -23.18
CA ALA A 102 -12.07 -3.57 -22.98
C ALA A 102 -12.33 -3.98 -21.53
N ARG A 103 -11.44 -4.77 -20.92
CA ARG A 103 -11.55 -5.18 -19.52
C ARG A 103 -11.50 -3.98 -18.57
N THR A 104 -10.56 -3.06 -18.80
CA THR A 104 -10.41 -1.83 -18.03
C THR A 104 -11.68 -0.99 -18.09
N SER A 105 -12.26 -0.81 -19.29
CA SER A 105 -13.52 -0.07 -19.45
C SER A 105 -14.68 -0.69 -18.67
N THR A 106 -14.84 -2.02 -18.71
CA THR A 106 -15.86 -2.73 -17.93
C THR A 106 -15.65 -2.53 -16.42
N LEU A 107 -14.42 -2.67 -15.93
CA LEU A 107 -14.10 -2.51 -14.50
C LEU A 107 -14.43 -1.09 -14.02
N LEU A 108 -14.04 -0.06 -14.79
CA LEU A 108 -14.32 1.34 -14.46
C LEU A 108 -15.83 1.62 -14.44
N ALA A 109 -16.58 1.11 -15.42
CA ALA A 109 -18.03 1.26 -15.46
C ALA A 109 -18.72 0.59 -14.26
N ASN A 110 -18.32 -0.63 -13.92
CA ASN A 110 -18.86 -1.37 -12.78
C ASN A 110 -18.54 -0.66 -11.45
N LEU A 111 -17.30 -0.21 -11.26
CA LEU A 111 -16.91 0.53 -10.06
C LEU A 111 -17.71 1.83 -9.92
N ALA A 112 -17.88 2.58 -11.02
CA ALA A 112 -18.68 3.80 -11.02
C ALA A 112 -20.16 3.53 -10.66
N ALA A 113 -20.74 2.44 -11.18
CA ALA A 113 -22.10 2.03 -10.85
C ALA A 113 -22.25 1.70 -9.36
N VAL A 114 -21.33 0.90 -8.79
CA VAL A 114 -21.35 0.55 -7.36
C VAL A 114 -21.17 1.80 -6.49
N THR A 115 -20.22 2.67 -6.81
CA THR A 115 -20.02 3.93 -6.08
C THR A 115 -21.26 4.82 -6.11
N LYS A 116 -21.98 4.86 -7.24
CA LYS A 116 -23.26 5.58 -7.34
C LYS A 116 -24.33 4.95 -6.45
N SER A 117 -24.49 3.63 -6.46
CA SER A 117 -25.43 2.93 -5.58
C SER A 117 -25.14 3.17 -4.10
N ILE A 118 -23.86 3.15 -3.70
CA ILE A 118 -23.44 3.48 -2.34
C ILE A 118 -23.82 4.92 -2.01
N ALA A 119 -23.52 5.89 -2.87
CA ALA A 119 -23.89 7.29 -2.64
C ALA A 119 -25.41 7.48 -2.47
N THR A 120 -26.22 6.77 -3.27
CA THR A 120 -27.69 6.78 -3.13
C THR A 120 -28.18 6.11 -1.84
N ALA A 121 -27.60 4.98 -1.44
CA ALA A 121 -27.97 4.34 -0.18
C ALA A 121 -27.58 5.22 1.03
N SER A 122 -26.43 5.89 0.97
CA SER A 122 -25.94 6.75 2.05
C SER A 122 -26.86 7.92 2.37
N THR A 123 -27.66 8.42 1.42
CA THR A 123 -28.61 9.53 1.69
C THR A 123 -29.69 9.17 2.70
N HIS A 124 -29.95 7.88 2.90
CA HIS A 124 -30.93 7.36 3.85
C HIS A 124 -30.29 6.68 5.06
N SER A 125 -28.96 6.72 5.16
CA SER A 125 -28.24 6.14 6.29
C SER A 125 -28.41 6.98 7.58
N PRO A 126 -28.19 6.41 8.77
CA PRO A 126 -28.20 7.14 10.03
C PRO A 126 -27.17 8.29 10.10
N THR A 127 -26.12 8.23 9.27
CA THR A 127 -25.02 9.20 9.23
C THR A 127 -24.74 9.66 7.79
N PRO A 128 -25.66 10.43 7.16
CA PRO A 128 -25.62 10.71 5.73
C PRO A 128 -24.44 11.59 5.29
N THR A 129 -23.79 12.29 6.22
CA THR A 129 -22.61 13.12 5.97
C THR A 129 -21.30 12.34 6.04
N LYS A 130 -21.29 11.14 6.62
CA LYS A 130 -20.10 10.29 6.72
C LYS A 130 -20.01 9.41 5.46
N PRO A 131 -18.92 9.51 4.68
CA PRO A 131 -18.79 8.69 3.47
C PRO A 131 -18.60 7.21 3.83
N VAL A 132 -19.40 6.35 3.20
CA VAL A 132 -19.24 4.89 3.31
C VAL A 132 -18.07 4.44 2.45
N ARG A 133 -17.12 3.72 3.04
CA ARG A 133 -15.95 3.20 2.34
C ARG A 133 -16.31 1.98 1.51
N LEU A 134 -15.99 2.01 0.22
CA LEU A 134 -16.02 0.83 -0.64
C LEU A 134 -14.68 0.10 -0.57
N VAL A 135 -14.69 -1.18 -0.16
CA VAL A 135 -13.57 -2.10 -0.33
C VAL A 135 -13.83 -3.00 -1.53
N ALA A 136 -13.08 -2.80 -2.62
CA ALA A 136 -13.16 -3.63 -3.82
C ALA A 136 -12.50 -4.99 -3.58
N VAL A 137 -13.29 -6.07 -3.51
CA VAL A 137 -12.81 -7.41 -3.18
C VAL A 137 -12.24 -8.09 -4.43
N SER A 138 -10.91 -8.08 -4.56
CA SER A 138 -10.14 -8.53 -5.73
C SER A 138 -9.62 -9.97 -5.62
N LYS A 139 -10.04 -10.74 -4.62
CA LYS A 139 -9.63 -12.15 -4.47
C LYS A 139 -9.85 -12.95 -5.75
N LEU A 140 -8.86 -13.76 -6.11
CA LEU A 140 -8.81 -14.57 -7.33
C LEU A 140 -8.86 -13.77 -8.63
N LYS A 141 -8.65 -12.45 -8.59
CA LYS A 141 -8.51 -11.58 -9.77
C LYS A 141 -7.05 -11.23 -10.00
N PRO A 142 -6.61 -11.05 -11.26
CA PRO A 142 -5.23 -10.71 -11.55
C PRO A 142 -4.89 -9.31 -11.00
N ALA A 143 -3.61 -9.08 -10.72
CA ALA A 143 -3.12 -7.78 -10.26
C ALA A 143 -3.35 -6.66 -11.31
N SER A 144 -3.46 -7.02 -12.59
CA SER A 144 -3.83 -6.10 -13.67
C SER A 144 -5.21 -5.46 -13.49
N ASP A 145 -6.20 -6.20 -13.00
CA ASP A 145 -7.54 -5.68 -12.70
C ASP A 145 -7.49 -4.68 -11.53
N VAL A 146 -6.69 -4.97 -10.50
CA VAL A 146 -6.48 -4.06 -9.36
C VAL A 146 -5.80 -2.77 -9.82
N LEU A 147 -4.75 -2.89 -10.63
CA LEU A 147 -4.01 -1.76 -11.16
C LEU A 147 -4.88 -0.86 -12.05
N ALA A 148 -5.79 -1.46 -12.83
CA ALA A 148 -6.73 -0.74 -13.69
C ALA A 148 -7.68 0.17 -12.87
N LEU A 149 -8.12 -0.28 -11.69
CA LEU A 149 -8.98 0.52 -10.81
C LEU A 149 -8.20 1.50 -9.93
N HIS A 150 -6.95 1.20 -9.58
CA HIS A 150 -6.10 2.08 -8.78
C HIS A 150 -5.60 3.29 -9.57
N LYS A 151 -5.39 3.16 -10.87
CA LYS A 151 -4.95 4.27 -11.73
C LYS A 151 -6.09 5.24 -12.04
N SER A 152 -5.72 6.42 -12.53
CA SER A 152 -6.67 7.37 -13.15
C SER A 152 -7.43 6.67 -14.30
N PRO A 153 -8.75 6.87 -14.44
CA PRO A 153 -9.57 7.91 -13.81
C PRO A 153 -10.24 7.52 -12.48
N ALA A 154 -10.22 6.25 -12.07
CA ALA A 154 -10.93 5.80 -10.88
C ALA A 154 -10.23 6.20 -9.57
N ALA A 155 -8.90 6.10 -9.52
CA ALA A 155 -8.10 6.38 -8.33
C ALA A 155 -8.64 5.66 -7.07
N HIS A 156 -8.99 4.38 -7.21
CA HIS A 156 -9.50 3.59 -6.09
C HIS A 156 -8.35 3.02 -5.25
N PHE A 157 -8.43 3.13 -3.92
CA PHE A 157 -7.31 2.75 -3.04
C PHE A 157 -7.57 1.51 -2.19
N HIS A 158 -8.83 1.20 -1.85
CA HIS A 158 -9.16 0.20 -0.83
C HIS A 158 -9.53 -1.16 -1.44
N PHE A 159 -8.64 -2.14 -1.33
CA PHE A 159 -8.85 -3.47 -1.92
C PHE A 159 -8.85 -4.58 -0.87
N GLY A 160 -9.74 -5.55 -1.05
CA GLY A 160 -9.94 -6.68 -0.13
C GLY A 160 -9.41 -8.00 -0.68
N GLU A 161 -8.59 -8.69 0.12
CA GLU A 161 -8.03 -10.01 -0.21
C GLU A 161 -8.35 -11.06 0.86
N ASN A 162 -8.55 -12.30 0.42
CA ASN A 162 -8.89 -13.42 1.30
C ASN A 162 -7.71 -14.37 1.59
N TYR A 163 -6.69 -14.38 0.74
CA TYR A 163 -5.62 -15.37 0.78
C TYR A 163 -4.27 -14.69 0.95
N LEU A 164 -3.53 -15.05 2.01
CA LEU A 164 -2.27 -14.39 2.34
C LEU A 164 -1.24 -14.46 1.20
N GLN A 165 -1.08 -15.62 0.55
CA GLN A 165 -0.07 -15.77 -0.51
C GLN A 165 -0.40 -14.87 -1.71
N GLU A 166 -1.65 -14.85 -2.14
CA GLU A 166 -2.14 -13.96 -3.19
C GLU A 166 -1.90 -12.48 -2.84
N LEU A 167 -2.21 -12.08 -1.60
CA LEU A 167 -2.00 -10.72 -1.12
C LEU A 167 -0.50 -10.34 -1.05
N LEU A 168 0.37 -11.26 -0.64
CA LEU A 168 1.82 -11.04 -0.62
C LEU A 168 2.37 -10.82 -2.03
N GLU A 169 1.93 -11.62 -3.00
CA GLU A 169 2.34 -11.47 -4.40
C GLU A 169 1.83 -10.13 -4.97
N LYS A 170 0.54 -9.83 -4.81
CA LYS A 170 -0.07 -8.57 -5.26
C LYS A 170 0.59 -7.34 -4.65
N SER A 171 0.81 -7.33 -3.35
CA SER A 171 1.42 -6.17 -2.66
C SER A 171 2.87 -5.89 -3.08
N ARG A 172 3.60 -6.90 -3.57
CA ARG A 172 4.94 -6.73 -4.16
C ARG A 172 4.90 -6.18 -5.58
N LEU A 173 3.90 -6.57 -6.37
CA LEU A 173 3.75 -6.17 -7.77
C LEU A 173 3.10 -4.80 -7.93
N LEU A 174 2.26 -4.40 -6.99
CA LEU A 174 1.40 -3.22 -7.11
C LEU A 174 1.91 -2.04 -6.27
N PRO A 175 1.48 -0.80 -6.59
CA PRO A 175 1.92 0.40 -5.87
C PRO A 175 1.65 0.33 -4.36
N PRO A 176 2.58 0.80 -3.51
CA PRO A 176 2.42 0.78 -2.05
C PRO A 176 1.33 1.74 -1.54
N THR A 177 0.81 2.63 -2.40
CA THR A 177 -0.34 3.50 -2.13
C THR A 177 -1.67 2.75 -2.03
N ILE A 178 -1.73 1.49 -2.48
CA ILE A 178 -2.90 0.63 -2.29
C ILE A 178 -3.07 0.35 -0.79
N LYS A 179 -4.29 0.58 -0.31
CA LYS A 179 -4.74 0.28 1.05
C LYS A 179 -5.34 -1.13 1.07
N TRP A 180 -4.55 -2.13 1.44
CA TRP A 180 -5.00 -3.52 1.49
C TRP A 180 -5.77 -3.84 2.77
N HIS A 181 -6.89 -4.53 2.59
CA HIS A 181 -7.73 -5.11 3.65
C HIS A 181 -7.62 -6.62 3.58
N PHE A 182 -7.14 -7.25 4.65
CA PHE A 182 -7.23 -8.71 4.78
C PHE A 182 -8.58 -9.08 5.40
N ILE A 183 -9.44 -9.74 4.61
CA ILE A 183 -10.83 -10.07 4.99
C ILE A 183 -11.12 -11.57 4.93
N GLY A 184 -10.09 -12.40 4.72
CA GLY A 184 -10.20 -13.86 4.71
C GLY A 184 -10.01 -14.49 6.08
N GLY A 185 -10.24 -15.80 6.18
CA GLY A 185 -9.95 -16.56 7.39
C GLY A 185 -8.46 -16.49 7.75
N LEU A 186 -8.14 -15.87 8.88
CA LEU A 186 -6.76 -15.70 9.34
C LEU A 186 -6.33 -16.84 10.25
N GLN A 187 -5.32 -17.61 9.85
CA GLN A 187 -4.70 -18.61 10.72
C GLN A 187 -3.62 -17.96 11.58
N SER A 188 -3.49 -18.35 12.86
CA SER A 188 -2.54 -17.71 13.79
C SER A 188 -1.09 -17.75 13.30
N ASN A 189 -0.65 -18.85 12.68
CA ASN A 189 0.71 -18.99 12.13
C ASN A 189 0.99 -18.07 10.92
N LYS A 190 -0.02 -17.39 10.39
CA LYS A 190 0.10 -16.45 9.27
C LYS A 190 0.05 -14.98 9.71
N CYS A 191 -0.37 -14.69 10.95
CA CYS A 191 -0.51 -13.33 11.47
C CYS A 191 0.79 -12.52 11.39
N VAL A 192 1.91 -13.09 11.86
CA VAL A 192 3.20 -12.38 11.87
C VAL A 192 3.62 -12.02 10.45
N THR A 193 3.60 -12.98 9.53
CA THR A 193 3.91 -12.77 8.11
C THR A 193 2.99 -11.74 7.47
N LEU A 194 1.68 -11.81 7.73
CA LEU A 194 0.71 -10.85 7.19
C LEU A 194 1.07 -9.41 7.58
N ALA A 195 1.24 -9.16 8.88
CA ALA A 195 1.51 -7.81 9.39
C ALA A 195 2.91 -7.28 9.04
N ARG A 196 3.89 -8.17 8.93
CA ARG A 196 5.29 -7.82 8.63
C ARG A 196 5.53 -7.60 7.14
N ASP A 197 5.01 -8.48 6.28
CA ASP A 197 5.51 -8.62 4.90
C ASP A 197 4.56 -8.06 3.82
N VAL A 198 3.28 -7.82 4.12
CA VAL A 198 2.35 -7.23 3.14
C VAL A 198 2.55 -5.72 3.05
N ARG A 199 3.03 -5.24 1.89
CA ARG A 199 3.16 -3.81 1.57
C ARG A 199 1.78 -3.15 1.50
N GLY A 200 1.62 -1.93 2.03
CA GLY A 200 0.32 -1.24 2.03
C GLY A 200 -0.79 -1.91 2.85
N LEU A 201 -0.47 -2.78 3.82
CA LEU A 201 -1.48 -3.39 4.68
C LEU A 201 -2.12 -2.32 5.57
N TRP A 202 -3.37 -1.96 5.24
CA TRP A 202 -4.13 -0.92 5.90
C TRP A 202 -5.00 -1.46 7.04
N ALA A 203 -5.70 -2.57 6.82
CA ALA A 203 -6.52 -3.24 7.84
C ALA A 203 -6.49 -4.76 7.79
N VAL A 204 -6.74 -5.38 8.94
CA VAL A 204 -7.10 -6.79 9.08
C VAL A 204 -8.48 -6.88 9.73
N GLU A 205 -9.45 -7.42 9.00
CA GLU A 205 -10.84 -7.38 9.42
C GLU A 205 -11.35 -8.68 10.03
N SER A 206 -10.51 -9.72 10.04
CA SER A 206 -10.86 -11.08 10.45
C SER A 206 -10.24 -11.52 11.78
N VAL A 207 -10.05 -10.57 12.71
CA VAL A 207 -9.49 -10.86 14.04
C VAL A 207 -10.60 -11.29 14.98
N ASP A 208 -10.55 -12.54 15.43
CA ASP A 208 -11.56 -13.19 16.28
C ASP A 208 -11.00 -13.74 17.59
N THR A 209 -9.69 -13.57 17.85
CA THR A 209 -9.01 -14.11 19.03
C THR A 209 -7.86 -13.22 19.48
N GLU A 210 -7.59 -13.19 20.79
CA GLU A 210 -6.47 -12.44 21.38
C GLU A 210 -5.12 -12.89 20.82
N LYS A 211 -4.96 -14.20 20.61
CA LYS A 211 -3.76 -14.77 20.00
C LYS A 211 -3.47 -14.19 18.62
N LYS A 212 -4.48 -14.02 17.76
CA LYS A 212 -4.30 -13.41 16.44
C LYS A 212 -3.90 -11.94 16.58
N ALA A 213 -4.55 -11.18 17.46
CA ALA A 213 -4.19 -9.79 17.73
C ALA A 213 -2.73 -9.66 18.20
N THR A 214 -2.31 -10.42 19.20
CA THR A 214 -0.92 -10.39 19.70
C THR A 214 0.10 -10.75 18.62
N LEU A 215 -0.20 -11.72 17.75
CA LEU A 215 0.72 -12.09 16.67
C LEU A 215 0.76 -11.05 15.54
N LEU A 216 -0.35 -10.35 15.26
CA LEU A 216 -0.37 -9.22 14.33
C LEU A 216 0.43 -8.05 14.89
N ASP A 217 0.27 -7.73 16.17
CA ASP A 217 1.04 -6.69 16.86
C ASP A 217 2.54 -6.99 16.80
N LYS A 218 2.92 -8.24 17.10
CA LYS A 218 4.31 -8.70 16.95
C LYS A 218 4.82 -8.51 15.53
N GLY A 219 4.09 -9.00 14.51
CA GLY A 219 4.51 -8.87 13.11
C GLY A 219 4.63 -7.41 12.66
N ARG A 220 3.72 -6.54 13.10
CA ARG A 220 3.79 -5.11 12.83
C ARG A 220 5.04 -4.47 13.45
N GLY A 221 5.47 -4.94 14.61
CA GLY A 221 6.71 -4.49 15.27
C GLY A 221 8.01 -4.98 14.62
N GLU A 222 7.94 -6.06 13.84
CA GLU A 222 9.06 -6.59 13.06
C GLU A 222 9.16 -5.98 11.66
N ARG A 223 8.20 -5.13 11.27
CA ARG A 223 8.12 -4.54 9.93
C ARG A 223 9.28 -3.59 9.67
N LYS A 224 9.80 -3.64 8.44
CA LYS A 224 10.84 -2.74 7.92
C LYS A 224 10.40 -2.24 6.54
N PRO A 225 9.62 -1.15 6.47
CA PRO A 225 9.12 -0.64 5.19
C PRO A 225 10.29 -0.19 4.32
N ASP A 226 10.15 -0.40 3.00
CA ASP A 226 11.10 0.14 2.02
C ASP A 226 10.90 1.66 1.80
N ALA A 227 11.78 2.28 1.01
CA ALA A 227 11.72 3.72 0.76
C ALA A 227 10.44 4.16 0.03
N GLU A 228 9.87 3.32 -0.84
CA GLU A 228 8.63 3.64 -1.55
C GLU A 228 7.43 3.60 -0.61
N GLU A 229 7.40 2.63 0.31
CA GLU A 229 6.39 2.55 1.35
C GLU A 229 6.44 3.75 2.30
N LEU A 230 7.64 4.14 2.74
CA LEU A 230 7.82 5.30 3.61
C LEU A 230 7.36 6.60 2.94
N GLU A 231 7.66 6.78 1.65
CA GLU A 231 7.20 7.94 0.87
C GLU A 231 5.67 7.94 0.73
N ALA A 232 5.07 6.78 0.43
CA ALA A 232 3.62 6.66 0.33
C ALA A 232 2.92 6.93 1.67
N GLU A 233 3.47 6.45 2.78
CA GLU A 233 2.97 6.72 4.14
C GLU A 233 3.10 8.20 4.50
N ALA A 234 4.22 8.85 4.17
CA ALA A 234 4.41 10.28 4.39
C ALA A 234 3.41 11.12 3.58
N GLN A 235 3.22 10.81 2.30
CA GLN A 235 2.26 11.52 1.45
C GLN A 235 0.82 11.33 1.93
N ALA A 236 0.48 10.14 2.45
CA ALA A 236 -0.81 9.88 3.07
C ALA A 236 -0.99 10.72 4.34
N ALA A 237 0.04 10.85 5.19
CA ALA A 237 -0.03 11.65 6.41
C ALA A 237 -0.24 13.16 6.17
N GLU A 238 0.20 13.68 5.01
CA GLU A 238 -0.05 15.08 4.63
C GLU A 238 -1.48 15.33 4.14
N THR A 239 -2.11 14.31 3.54
CA THR A 239 -3.39 14.46 2.83
C THR A 239 -4.59 13.90 3.61
N ASP A 240 -4.35 12.93 4.50
CA ASP A 240 -5.35 12.21 5.28
C ASP A 240 -5.24 12.60 6.76
N LYS A 241 -6.22 13.36 7.25
CA LYS A 241 -6.27 13.80 8.65
C LYS A 241 -6.39 12.64 9.63
N ASP A 242 -6.84 11.48 9.17
CA ASP A 242 -7.00 10.26 9.97
C ASP A 242 -5.83 9.27 9.76
N ALA A 243 -4.72 9.75 9.20
CA ALA A 243 -3.50 8.97 9.07
C ALA A 243 -3.03 8.47 10.44
N ASP A 244 -2.85 7.15 10.52
CA ASP A 244 -2.38 6.45 11.72
C ASP A 244 -1.48 5.32 11.23
N SER A 245 -0.26 5.26 11.76
CA SER A 245 0.77 4.29 11.39
C SER A 245 0.51 2.90 11.97
N ARG A 246 -0.38 2.80 12.98
CA ARG A 246 -0.81 1.52 13.55
C ARG A 246 -1.66 0.75 12.56
N LEU A 247 -1.56 -0.58 12.62
CA LEU A 247 -2.38 -1.46 11.80
C LEU A 247 -3.82 -1.45 12.32
N ARG A 248 -4.78 -1.13 11.45
CA ARG A 248 -6.20 -1.11 11.79
C ARG A 248 -6.74 -2.52 11.90
N ILE A 249 -7.50 -2.77 12.97
CA ILE A 249 -8.08 -4.06 13.27
C ILE A 249 -9.59 -3.92 13.40
N TYR A 250 -10.31 -4.83 12.73
CA TYR A 250 -11.72 -5.06 13.03
C TYR A 250 -11.86 -6.38 13.76
N VAL A 251 -12.68 -6.37 14.81
CA VAL A 251 -13.08 -7.59 15.50
C VAL A 251 -14.15 -8.29 14.66
N GLN A 252 -13.86 -9.48 14.14
CA GLN A 252 -14.84 -10.27 13.41
C GLN A 252 -15.80 -10.93 14.40
N VAL A 253 -17.07 -10.60 14.32
CA VAL A 253 -18.13 -11.13 15.20
C VAL A 253 -18.94 -12.17 14.44
N ASN A 254 -19.20 -13.32 15.08
CA ASN A 254 -20.14 -14.30 14.58
C ASN A 254 -21.57 -13.85 14.92
N THR A 255 -22.15 -12.98 14.11
CA THR A 255 -23.55 -12.55 14.30
C THR A 255 -24.56 -13.61 13.91
N SER A 256 -24.10 -14.69 13.26
CA SER A 256 -25.01 -15.65 12.63
C SER A 256 -25.58 -16.69 13.58
N GLY A 257 -24.87 -16.97 14.68
CA GLY A 257 -25.17 -18.06 15.62
C GLY A 257 -24.79 -19.46 15.12
N GLU A 258 -24.22 -19.59 13.92
CA GLU A 258 -23.78 -20.90 13.41
C GLU A 258 -22.40 -21.26 13.99
N GLU A 259 -22.30 -22.42 14.66
CA GLU A 259 -21.07 -22.88 15.34
C GLU A 259 -19.85 -23.01 14.42
N ASN A 260 -20.07 -23.29 13.13
CA ASN A 260 -18.99 -23.53 12.16
C ASN A 260 -18.46 -22.26 11.48
N LYS A 261 -19.02 -21.07 11.81
CA LYS A 261 -18.56 -19.81 11.23
C LYS A 261 -17.47 -19.17 12.07
N ALA A 262 -16.52 -18.54 11.38
CA ALA A 262 -15.47 -17.78 12.02
C ALA A 262 -16.02 -16.47 12.62
N GLY A 263 -15.41 -16.05 13.73
CA GLY A 263 -15.79 -14.85 14.46
C GLY A 263 -15.88 -15.13 15.96
N VAL A 264 -15.68 -14.09 16.76
CA VAL A 264 -15.91 -14.15 18.21
C VAL A 264 -17.42 -14.04 18.47
N GLU A 265 -17.91 -14.72 19.50
CA GLU A 265 -19.30 -14.55 19.94
C GLU A 265 -19.55 -13.09 20.35
N PRO A 266 -20.74 -12.51 20.07
CA PRO A 266 -21.07 -11.13 20.41
C PRO A 266 -20.79 -10.75 21.88
N ALA A 267 -21.00 -11.68 22.81
CA ALA A 267 -20.75 -11.48 24.23
C ALA A 267 -19.26 -11.45 24.60
N ALA A 268 -18.38 -12.06 23.81
CA ALA A 268 -16.94 -12.10 24.04
C ALA A 268 -16.17 -11.01 23.28
N ALA A 269 -16.82 -10.29 22.35
CA ALA A 269 -16.20 -9.21 21.58
C ALA A 269 -15.60 -8.07 22.43
N PRO A 270 -16.24 -7.60 23.54
CA PRO A 270 -15.65 -6.58 24.41
C PRO A 270 -14.31 -6.99 25.03
N ALA A 271 -14.16 -8.27 25.44
CA ALA A 271 -12.92 -8.76 26.00
C ALA A 271 -11.77 -8.70 24.97
N LEU A 272 -12.02 -9.15 23.74
CA LEU A 272 -11.05 -9.07 22.65
C LEU A 272 -10.71 -7.61 22.28
N ALA A 273 -11.70 -6.74 22.20
CA ALA A 273 -11.49 -5.31 21.94
C ALA A 273 -10.60 -4.66 23.03
N ARG A 274 -10.82 -5.03 24.30
CA ARG A 274 -9.99 -4.57 25.43
C ARG A 274 -8.54 -5.05 25.28
N HIS A 275 -8.33 -6.32 24.96
CA HIS A 275 -7.00 -6.87 24.70
C HIS A 275 -6.26 -6.15 23.56
N ILE A 276 -6.94 -5.84 22.46
CA ILE A 276 -6.36 -5.09 21.34
C ILE A 276 -5.90 -3.71 21.81
N ARG A 277 -6.73 -2.97 22.55
CA ARG A 277 -6.37 -1.61 23.02
C ARG A 277 -5.25 -1.62 24.05
N GLU A 278 -5.30 -2.53 25.01
CA GLU A 278 -4.40 -2.49 26.18
C GLU A 278 -3.07 -3.23 25.96
N LYS A 279 -3.06 -4.26 25.10
CA LYS A 279 -1.91 -5.18 24.96
C LYS A 279 -1.23 -5.11 23.59
N CYS A 280 -1.82 -4.41 22.61
CA CYS A 280 -1.32 -4.35 21.25
C CYS A 280 -1.04 -2.91 20.80
N PRO A 281 0.07 -2.28 21.25
CA PRO A 281 0.35 -0.85 21.03
C PRO A 281 0.53 -0.48 19.55
N ARG A 282 0.81 -1.44 18.66
CA ARG A 282 1.00 -1.22 17.23
C ARG A 282 -0.29 -1.44 16.43
N LEU A 283 -1.39 -1.78 17.11
CA LEU A 283 -2.70 -1.97 16.52
C LEU A 283 -3.63 -0.82 16.91
N LYS A 284 -4.55 -0.49 16.01
CA LYS A 284 -5.67 0.42 16.25
C LYS A 284 -6.95 -0.40 16.17
N LEU A 285 -7.74 -0.45 17.26
CA LEU A 285 -9.10 -0.95 17.19
C LEU A 285 -9.92 0.02 16.33
N GLN A 286 -10.23 -0.38 15.10
CA GLN A 286 -10.91 0.48 14.12
C GLN A 286 -12.43 0.24 14.12
N GLY A 287 -12.87 -0.99 14.43
CA GLY A 287 -14.28 -1.33 14.36
C GLY A 287 -14.57 -2.80 14.59
N VAL A 288 -15.75 -3.21 14.16
CA VAL A 288 -16.21 -4.60 14.14
C VAL A 288 -16.62 -5.00 12.72
N MET A 289 -16.57 -6.30 12.43
CA MET A 289 -16.88 -6.85 11.12
C MET A 289 -17.78 -8.07 11.25
N THR A 290 -18.76 -8.23 10.35
CA THR A 290 -19.48 -9.51 10.19
C THR A 290 -19.56 -9.92 8.73
N ILE A 291 -19.55 -11.23 8.51
CA ILE A 291 -19.92 -11.85 7.22
C ILE A 291 -21.44 -12.06 7.15
N GLY A 292 -22.10 -12.22 8.31
CA GLY A 292 -23.53 -12.54 8.41
C GLY A 292 -23.90 -13.95 7.93
N ALA A 293 -25.20 -14.21 7.84
CA ALA A 293 -25.75 -15.42 7.26
C ALA A 293 -26.12 -15.22 5.79
N ILE A 294 -25.78 -16.20 4.94
CA ILE A 294 -26.09 -16.17 3.50
C ILE A 294 -27.60 -16.03 3.26
N ALA A 295 -28.42 -16.72 4.06
CA ALA A 295 -29.88 -16.66 3.93
C ALA A 295 -30.41 -15.26 4.23
N ARG A 296 -29.94 -14.61 5.31
CA ARG A 296 -30.35 -13.25 5.67
C ARG A 296 -29.80 -12.20 4.70
N SER A 297 -28.56 -12.36 4.24
CA SER A 297 -27.95 -11.54 3.18
C SER A 297 -28.83 -11.52 1.93
N LYS A 298 -29.27 -12.68 1.44
CA LYS A 298 -30.16 -12.76 0.26
C LYS A 298 -31.55 -12.18 0.49
N ALA A 299 -32.05 -12.24 1.72
CA ALA A 299 -33.35 -11.70 2.08
C ALA A 299 -33.31 -10.19 2.36
N THR A 300 -32.13 -9.59 2.49
CA THR A 300 -31.98 -8.20 2.89
C THR A 300 -32.45 -7.25 1.78
N THR A 301 -33.29 -6.29 2.15
CA THR A 301 -33.70 -5.18 1.29
C THR A 301 -33.56 -3.86 2.04
N THR A 302 -33.84 -2.73 1.39
CA THR A 302 -33.88 -1.42 2.05
C THR A 302 -35.06 -1.25 3.00
N GLU A 303 -36.05 -2.16 2.95
CA GLU A 303 -37.30 -2.11 3.71
C GLU A 303 -37.33 -3.08 4.89
N ASN A 304 -36.35 -3.98 5.02
CA ASN A 304 -36.29 -4.94 6.11
C ASN A 304 -34.97 -4.86 6.89
N GLU A 305 -35.03 -5.29 8.15
CA GLU A 305 -33.85 -5.34 8.99
C GLU A 305 -33.16 -6.70 8.86
N ASN A 306 -31.86 -6.66 8.56
CA ASN A 306 -31.02 -7.84 8.66
C ASN A 306 -30.54 -7.99 10.11
N GLU A 307 -30.97 -9.06 10.77
CA GLU A 307 -30.61 -9.39 12.16
C GLU A 307 -29.09 -9.43 12.40
N ASP A 308 -28.30 -9.84 11.40
CA ASP A 308 -26.83 -9.85 11.52
C ASP A 308 -26.27 -8.44 11.67
N PHE A 309 -26.82 -7.47 10.93
CA PHE A 309 -26.37 -6.08 10.96
C PHE A 309 -26.81 -5.38 12.24
N VAL A 310 -28.02 -5.67 12.72
CA VAL A 310 -28.51 -5.21 14.03
C VAL A 310 -27.62 -5.75 15.14
N CYS A 311 -27.35 -7.06 15.16
CA CYS A 311 -26.47 -7.70 16.13
C CYS A 311 -25.05 -7.10 16.13
N LEU A 312 -24.49 -6.81 14.95
CA LEU A 312 -23.17 -6.18 14.85
C LEU A 312 -23.17 -4.76 15.45
N ARG A 313 -24.19 -3.96 15.14
CA ARG A 313 -24.36 -2.60 15.68
C ARG A 313 -24.45 -2.61 17.21
N GLU A 314 -25.27 -3.49 17.77
CA GLU A 314 -25.41 -3.66 19.21
C GLU A 314 -24.11 -4.14 19.86
N THR A 315 -23.37 -5.02 19.20
CA THR A 315 -22.06 -5.49 19.67
C THR A 315 -21.06 -4.34 19.71
N ARG A 316 -21.04 -3.47 18.69
CA ARG A 316 -20.21 -2.26 18.64
C ARG A 316 -20.58 -1.31 19.78
N ASP A 317 -21.87 -1.06 20.00
CA ASP A 317 -22.36 -0.19 21.08
C ASP A 317 -21.99 -0.75 22.47
N ARG A 318 -22.06 -2.07 22.65
CA ARG A 318 -21.62 -2.76 23.87
C ARG A 318 -20.12 -2.58 24.11
N ILE A 319 -19.28 -2.74 23.08
CA ILE A 319 -17.83 -2.50 23.19
C ILE A 319 -17.56 -1.06 23.63
N VAL A 320 -18.20 -0.08 23.00
CA VAL A 320 -18.06 1.35 23.35
C VAL A 320 -18.43 1.58 24.81
N SER A 321 -19.56 1.03 25.26
CA SER A 321 -20.05 1.17 26.63
C SER A 321 -19.14 0.50 27.67
N GLU A 322 -18.81 -0.79 27.49
CA GLU A 322 -18.03 -1.57 28.47
C GLU A 322 -16.57 -1.12 28.61
N LEU A 323 -15.98 -0.56 27.54
CA LEU A 323 -14.62 -0.04 27.57
C LEU A 323 -14.59 1.45 27.93
N GLY A 324 -15.74 2.09 28.11
CA GLY A 324 -15.85 3.53 28.41
C GLY A 324 -15.23 4.41 27.33
N LEU A 325 -15.42 4.05 26.05
CA LEU A 325 -14.84 4.79 24.93
C LEU A 325 -15.58 6.13 24.75
N THR A 326 -14.83 7.20 24.50
CA THR A 326 -15.36 8.56 24.32
C THR A 326 -14.66 9.28 23.16
N GLY A 327 -15.34 10.26 22.55
CA GLY A 327 -14.78 11.02 21.42
C GLY A 327 -14.45 10.11 20.24
N ALA A 328 -13.32 10.36 19.58
CA ALA A 328 -12.90 9.58 18.40
C ALA A 328 -12.70 8.08 18.69
N ASP A 329 -12.36 7.70 19.93
CA ASP A 329 -12.22 6.30 20.33
C ASP A 329 -13.58 5.57 20.37
N ALA A 330 -14.70 6.29 20.50
CA ALA A 330 -16.05 5.72 20.48
C ALA A 330 -16.58 5.49 19.06
N GLU A 331 -15.93 6.05 18.03
CA GLU A 331 -16.36 5.98 16.63
C GLU A 331 -15.90 4.67 15.96
N LEU A 332 -16.22 3.54 16.59
CA LEU A 332 -15.94 2.21 16.04
C LEU A 332 -16.78 1.95 14.78
N GLU A 333 -16.09 1.62 13.70
CA GLU A 333 -16.71 1.38 12.39
C GLU A 333 -17.44 0.03 12.31
N LEU A 334 -18.49 -0.01 11.48
CA LEU A 334 -19.21 -1.22 11.10
C LEU A 334 -18.79 -1.66 9.69
N SER A 335 -18.01 -2.75 9.58
CA SER A 335 -17.72 -3.41 8.31
C SER A 335 -18.73 -4.51 8.04
N MET A 336 -19.77 -4.19 7.26
CA MET A 336 -20.85 -5.12 6.92
C MET A 336 -21.51 -4.74 5.59
N GLY A 337 -22.09 -5.72 4.90
CA GLY A 337 -22.60 -5.56 3.55
C GLY A 337 -21.61 -6.00 2.47
N MET A 338 -22.12 -6.77 1.53
CA MET A 338 -21.46 -7.37 0.37
C MET A 338 -22.30 -7.09 -0.88
N SER A 339 -21.89 -7.62 -2.03
CA SER A 339 -22.54 -7.41 -3.33
C SER A 339 -24.07 -7.57 -3.38
N GLN A 340 -24.70 -8.29 -2.45
CA GLN A 340 -26.14 -8.58 -2.47
C GLN A 340 -26.96 -7.80 -1.44
N ASP A 341 -26.31 -7.18 -0.46
CA ASP A 341 -26.97 -6.62 0.74
C ASP A 341 -26.33 -5.32 1.23
N PHE A 342 -25.43 -4.71 0.45
CA PHE A 342 -24.71 -3.52 0.90
C PHE A 342 -25.63 -2.30 1.04
N GLU A 343 -26.69 -2.16 0.24
CA GLU A 343 -27.65 -1.06 0.40
C GLU A 343 -28.40 -1.15 1.74
N GLY A 344 -28.87 -2.35 2.12
CA GLY A 344 -29.49 -2.58 3.42
C GLY A 344 -28.50 -2.42 4.59
N ALA A 345 -27.24 -2.84 4.39
CA ALA A 345 -26.18 -2.61 5.38
C ALA A 345 -25.93 -1.12 5.63
N ILE A 346 -25.93 -0.30 4.57
CA ILE A 346 -25.77 1.16 4.67
C ILE A 346 -26.96 1.80 5.38
N ALA A 347 -28.19 1.35 5.07
CA ALA A 347 -29.39 1.81 5.77
C ALA A 347 -29.35 1.52 7.28
N LEU A 348 -28.63 0.46 7.70
CA LEU A 348 -28.40 0.10 9.10
C LEU A 348 -27.09 0.67 9.69
N GLY A 349 -26.40 1.55 8.96
CA GLY A 349 -25.25 2.31 9.47
C GLY A 349 -23.88 1.69 9.18
N SER A 350 -23.74 0.88 8.13
CA SER A 350 -22.42 0.40 7.68
C SER A 350 -21.50 1.56 7.30
N ASP A 351 -20.30 1.58 7.87
CA ASP A 351 -19.23 2.52 7.51
C ASP A 351 -18.39 2.01 6.33
N GLN A 352 -18.44 0.69 6.09
CA GLN A 352 -17.65 0.04 5.06
C GLN A 352 -18.37 -1.17 4.46
N VAL A 353 -18.45 -1.19 3.13
CA VAL A 353 -19.03 -2.30 2.36
C VAL A 353 -17.97 -3.01 1.50
N ARG A 354 -18.12 -4.32 1.33
CA ARG A 354 -17.12 -5.19 0.68
C ARG A 354 -17.67 -5.83 -0.58
N VAL A 355 -17.46 -5.19 -1.73
CA VAL A 355 -18.11 -5.57 -3.00
C VAL A 355 -17.09 -6.23 -3.95
N GLY A 356 -17.42 -7.41 -4.47
CA GLY A 356 -16.52 -8.19 -5.32
C GLY A 356 -17.10 -8.46 -6.70
N THR A 357 -18.06 -9.40 -6.77
CA THR A 357 -18.63 -9.89 -8.04
C THR A 357 -19.22 -8.77 -8.88
N THR A 358 -19.88 -7.79 -8.26
CA THR A 358 -20.46 -6.62 -8.97
C THR A 358 -19.40 -5.77 -9.67
N ILE A 359 -18.16 -5.73 -9.15
CA ILE A 359 -17.06 -4.93 -9.72
C ILE A 359 -16.30 -5.76 -10.75
N PHE A 360 -15.81 -6.93 -10.33
CA PHE A 360 -14.85 -7.72 -11.12
C PHE A 360 -15.50 -8.82 -11.96
N GLY A 361 -16.81 -9.03 -11.88
CA GLY A 361 -17.51 -10.16 -12.49
C GLY A 361 -17.18 -11.51 -11.85
N ASP A 362 -17.57 -12.60 -12.51
CA ASP A 362 -17.40 -13.96 -12.00
C ASP A 362 -15.96 -14.36 -11.75
N ARG A 363 -15.75 -15.19 -10.73
CA ARG A 363 -14.42 -15.63 -10.31
C ARG A 363 -14.00 -16.84 -11.14
N PRO A 364 -12.74 -16.93 -11.57
CA PRO A 364 -12.24 -18.19 -12.10
C PRO A 364 -12.23 -19.28 -11.02
N PRO A 365 -12.20 -20.56 -11.40
CA PRO A 365 -11.86 -21.64 -10.48
C PRO A 365 -10.55 -21.32 -9.73
N LYS A 366 -10.48 -21.68 -8.44
CA LYS A 366 -9.30 -21.34 -7.61
C LYS A 366 -7.99 -21.90 -8.16
N SER A 367 -8.02 -23.05 -8.84
CA SER A 367 -6.87 -23.67 -9.51
C SER A 367 -6.35 -22.87 -10.71
N GLU A 368 -7.23 -22.10 -11.34
CA GLU A 368 -6.96 -21.31 -12.54
C GLU A 368 -6.67 -19.85 -12.23
N ALA A 369 -6.95 -19.40 -11.00
CA ALA A 369 -6.59 -18.06 -10.55
C ALA A 369 -5.07 -17.86 -10.65
N ARG A 370 -4.68 -16.73 -11.24
CA ARG A 370 -3.30 -16.27 -11.38
C ARG A 370 -3.21 -14.81 -10.96
N VAL A 371 -2.11 -14.46 -10.29
CA VAL A 371 -1.83 -13.07 -9.91
C VAL A 371 -1.36 -12.27 -11.12
N ILE A 372 -0.59 -12.88 -12.02
CA ILE A 372 -0.13 -12.33 -13.30
C ILE A 372 -0.82 -13.08 -14.43
#